data_AF-A0AB37VTW8-F1
#
_entry.id   AF-A0AB37VTW8-F1
#
_cell.length_a   1.000
_cell.length_b   1.000
_cell.length_c   1.000
_cell.angle_alpha   90.00
_cell.angle_beta   90.00
_cell.angle_gamma   90.00
#
_symmetry.space_group_name_H-M   'P 1'
#
loop_
_entity.id
_entity.type
_entity.pdbx_description
1 polymer ?
#
loop_
_entity_poly.entity_id
_entity_poly.type
_entity_poly.pdbx_seq_one_letter_code
_entity_poly.pdbx_strand_id
1 'polypeptide(L)'
;EKLDELTKYVLTKEPEYQEYIQISKALKEEAKSLYGESKRESKNAEKNALFDLKKRTGNAILTELKRQDSQIKPLIEGVDQMQSIYNERSFRTLKQLPTNEYKYSYEEFMKRRKQFQQRVVTQRSLRQLNRTINAHEEKYHASKAYEEQQRRIQMEQERQ
;
A
#
# COMPACT_ATOMS: atom_id res chain seq x y z
N GLU A 1 16.31 -14.29 15.07
CA GLU A 1 17.69 -13.83 14.76
C GLU A 1 17.72 -12.80 13.63
N LYS A 2 17.72 -13.17 12.33
CA LYS A 2 17.82 -12.16 11.24
C LYS A 2 16.72 -11.08 11.24
N LEU A 3 15.46 -11.46 11.55
CA LEU A 3 14.37 -10.50 11.68
C LEU A 3 14.55 -9.56 12.89
N ASP A 4 15.08 -10.08 14.00
CA ASP A 4 15.34 -9.28 15.19
C ASP A 4 16.43 -8.24 14.96
N GLU A 5 17.47 -8.62 14.22
CA GLU A 5 18.55 -7.71 13.79
C GLU A 5 18.01 -6.62 12.87
N LEU A 6 17.18 -6.99 11.88
CA LEU A 6 16.56 -6.03 10.98
C LEU A 6 15.62 -5.08 11.74
N THR A 7 14.82 -5.61 12.65
CA THR A 7 13.93 -4.82 13.51
C THR A 7 14.73 -3.86 14.38
N LYS A 8 15.84 -4.32 14.98
CA LYS A 8 16.73 -3.47 15.77
C LYS A 8 17.32 -2.35 14.91
N TYR A 9 17.81 -2.68 13.71
CA TYR A 9 18.38 -1.72 12.78
C TYR A 9 17.39 -0.62 12.39
N VAL A 10 16.17 -1.01 12.00
CA VAL A 10 15.09 -0.09 11.64
C VAL A 10 14.80 0.85 12.81
N LEU A 11 14.59 0.30 14.01
CA LEU A 11 14.32 1.10 15.19
C LEU A 11 15.47 2.05 15.54
N THR A 12 16.73 1.61 15.45
CA THR A 12 17.88 2.47 15.79
C THR A 12 18.11 3.63 14.82
N LYS A 13 17.62 3.54 13.59
CA LYS A 13 17.79 4.59 12.58
C LYS A 13 16.72 5.67 12.64
N GLU A 14 15.55 5.37 13.20
CA GLU A 14 14.46 6.31 13.30
C GLU A 14 14.67 7.25 14.50
N PRO A 15 14.72 8.58 14.30
CA PRO A 15 14.84 9.54 15.40
C PRO A 15 13.65 9.46 16.36
N GLU A 16 12.45 9.19 15.82
CA GLU A 16 11.21 9.01 16.59
C GLU A 16 11.31 7.87 17.62
N TYR A 17 12.11 6.83 17.34
CA TYR A 17 12.32 5.73 18.29
C TYR A 17 13.15 6.18 19.50
N GLN A 18 14.11 7.08 19.31
CA GLN A 18 14.89 7.64 20.41
C GLN A 18 14.02 8.53 21.30
N GLU A 19 13.16 9.34 20.69
CA GLU A 19 12.16 10.14 21.41
C GLU A 19 11.20 9.25 22.19
N TYR A 20 10.69 8.18 21.57
CA TYR A 20 9.82 7.20 22.22
C TYR A 20 10.48 6.54 23.44
N ILE A 21 11.76 6.16 23.33
CA ILE A 21 12.52 5.64 24.48
C ILE A 21 12.56 6.66 25.62
N GLN A 22 12.84 7.94 25.31
CA GLN A 22 12.90 8.99 26.33
C GLN A 22 11.55 9.21 27.00
N ILE A 23 10.48 9.27 26.22
CA ILE A 23 9.10 9.39 26.72
C ILE A 23 8.74 8.19 27.61
N SER A 24 9.09 6.97 27.18
CA SER A 24 8.81 5.76 27.95
C SER A 24 9.55 5.71 29.30
N LYS A 25 10.78 6.25 29.34
CA LYS A 25 11.56 6.42 30.58
C LYS A 25 10.94 7.48 31.48
N ALA A 26 10.57 8.63 30.94
CA ALA A 26 9.91 9.69 31.69
C ALA A 26 8.60 9.23 32.33
N LEU A 27 7.76 8.50 31.56
CA LEU A 27 6.52 7.91 32.08
C LEU A 27 6.76 6.90 33.20
N LYS A 28 7.84 6.11 33.12
CA LYS A 28 8.20 5.19 34.19
C LYS A 28 8.67 5.91 35.45
N GLU A 29 9.47 6.96 35.33
CA GLU A 29 9.91 7.77 36.46
C GLU A 29 8.73 8.51 37.11
N GLU A 30 7.82 9.05 36.30
CA GLU A 30 6.57 9.66 36.79
C GLU A 30 5.69 8.64 37.53
N ALA A 31 5.46 7.47 36.93
CA ALA A 31 4.70 6.39 37.57
C ALA A 31 5.36 5.91 38.87
N LYS A 32 6.70 5.85 38.91
CA LYS A 32 7.47 5.52 40.12
C LYS A 32 7.35 6.60 41.18
N SER A 33 7.34 7.88 40.78
CA SER A 33 7.14 9.00 41.71
C SER A 33 5.73 8.98 42.33
N LEU A 34 4.70 8.69 41.53
CA LEU A 34 3.30 8.68 41.97
C LEU A 34 2.93 7.44 42.80
N TYR A 35 3.41 6.27 42.39
CA TYR A 35 2.91 4.97 42.91
C TYR A 35 3.99 4.11 43.58
N GLY A 36 5.25 4.57 43.61
CA GLY A 36 6.39 3.83 44.14
C GLY A 36 6.91 2.75 43.19
N GLU A 37 7.97 2.05 43.61
CA GLU A 37 8.57 0.97 42.82
C GLU A 37 7.76 -0.34 42.92
N SER A 38 7.19 -0.77 41.80
CA SER A 38 6.61 -2.11 41.69
C SER A 38 7.71 -3.17 41.57
N LYS A 39 7.74 -4.12 42.50
CA LYS A 39 8.59 -5.33 42.41
C LYS A 39 8.14 -6.32 41.32
N ARG A 40 6.94 -6.16 40.78
CA ARG A 40 6.40 -7.03 39.72
C ARG A 40 6.94 -6.58 38.37
N GLU A 41 7.79 -7.42 37.77
CA GLU A 41 8.42 -7.14 36.48
C GLU A 41 7.40 -6.94 35.34
N SER A 42 6.27 -7.64 35.42
CA SER A 42 5.15 -7.51 34.46
C SER A 42 4.45 -6.14 34.49
N LYS A 43 4.65 -5.33 35.53
CA LYS A 43 4.08 -3.97 35.64
C LYS A 43 5.06 -2.88 35.19
N ASN A 44 6.22 -3.25 34.64
CA ASN A 44 7.16 -2.27 34.12
C ASN A 44 6.66 -1.72 32.77
N ALA A 45 6.05 -0.55 32.82
CA ALA A 45 5.44 0.11 31.67
C ALA A 45 6.46 0.33 30.53
N GLU A 46 7.68 0.77 30.84
CA GLU A 46 8.75 0.99 29.85
C GLU A 46 9.11 -0.31 29.13
N LYS A 47 9.39 -1.37 29.89
CA LYS A 47 9.80 -2.66 29.33
C LYS A 47 8.71 -3.25 28.44
N ASN A 48 7.46 -3.17 28.87
CA ASN A 48 6.33 -3.69 28.11
C ASN A 48 6.08 -2.87 26.83
N ALA A 49 6.12 -1.55 26.92
CA ALA A 49 5.95 -0.65 25.78
C ALA A 49 7.02 -0.89 24.69
N LEU A 50 8.28 -1.01 25.09
CA LEU A 50 9.39 -1.29 24.18
C LEU A 50 9.28 -2.70 23.56
N PHE A 51 8.86 -3.69 24.34
CA PHE A 51 8.66 -5.04 23.84
C PHE A 51 7.52 -5.11 22.81
N ASP A 52 6.39 -4.46 23.10
CA ASP A 52 5.25 -4.40 22.20
C ASP A 52 5.59 -3.67 20.90
N LEU A 53 6.31 -2.56 20.99
CA LEU A 53 6.78 -1.82 19.81
C LEU A 53 7.68 -2.71 18.94
N LYS A 54 8.68 -3.36 19.53
CA LYS A 54 9.56 -4.30 18.81
C LYS A 54 8.76 -5.40 18.11
N LYS A 55 7.76 -5.98 18.79
CA LYS A 55 6.90 -7.03 18.24
C LYS A 55 6.06 -6.52 17.06
N ARG A 56 5.45 -5.34 17.18
CA ARG A 56 4.64 -4.73 16.11
C ARG A 56 5.50 -4.42 14.89
N THR A 57 6.67 -3.82 15.07
CA THR A 57 7.60 -3.50 13.99
C THR A 57 8.09 -4.77 13.28
N GLY A 58 8.47 -5.80 14.03
CA GLY A 58 8.87 -7.10 13.45
C GLY A 58 7.76 -7.73 12.60
N ASN A 59 6.50 -7.68 13.06
CA ASN A 59 5.35 -8.19 12.32
C ASN A 59 5.07 -7.38 11.05
N ALA A 60 5.21 -6.05 11.10
CA ALA A 60 5.04 -5.19 9.93
C ALA A 60 6.10 -5.50 8.85
N ILE A 61 7.37 -5.64 9.26
CA ILE A 61 8.47 -6.05 8.37
C ILE A 61 8.19 -7.40 7.72
N LEU A 62 7.77 -8.40 8.51
CA LEU A 62 7.41 -9.72 7.95
C LEU A 62 6.27 -9.64 6.93
N THR A 63 5.29 -8.78 7.16
CA THR A 63 4.13 -8.62 6.28
C THR A 63 4.55 -8.00 4.95
N GLU A 64 5.39 -6.96 4.97
CA GLU A 64 5.93 -6.37 3.75
C GLU A 64 6.85 -7.33 2.99
N LEU A 65 7.71 -8.08 3.69
CA LEU A 65 8.57 -9.09 3.05
C LEU A 65 7.72 -10.18 2.36
N LYS A 66 6.66 -10.67 3.01
CA LYS A 66 5.72 -11.62 2.40
C LYS A 66 5.01 -11.02 1.19
N ARG A 67 4.64 -9.75 1.25
CA ARG A 67 4.00 -9.04 0.14
C ARG A 67 4.95 -8.93 -1.05
N GLN A 68 6.19 -8.53 -0.83
CA GLN A 68 7.21 -8.47 -1.87
C GLN A 68 7.47 -9.85 -2.46
N ASP A 69 7.62 -10.88 -1.63
CA ASP A 69 7.83 -12.26 -2.09
C ASP A 69 6.65 -12.77 -2.96
N SER A 70 5.41 -12.44 -2.58
CA SER A 70 4.22 -12.78 -3.37
C SER A 70 4.16 -12.07 -4.74
N GLN A 71 4.77 -10.90 -4.87
CA GLN A 71 4.86 -10.17 -6.13
C GLN A 71 6.02 -10.67 -7.00
N ILE A 72 7.13 -11.04 -6.37
CA ILE A 72 8.36 -11.44 -7.06
C ILE A 72 8.29 -12.90 -7.54
N LYS A 73 7.75 -13.82 -6.75
CA LYS A 73 7.60 -15.24 -7.12
C LYS A 73 6.98 -15.49 -8.50
N PRO A 74 5.80 -14.93 -8.85
CA PRO A 74 5.20 -15.15 -10.15
C PRO A 74 6.02 -14.55 -11.30
N LEU A 75 6.80 -13.49 -11.03
CA LEU A 75 7.70 -12.91 -12.03
C LEU A 75 8.89 -13.85 -12.30
N ILE A 76 9.48 -14.43 -11.25
CA ILE A 76 10.57 -15.41 -11.38
C ILE A 76 10.06 -16.67 -12.10
N GLU A 77 8.91 -17.21 -11.69
CA GLU A 77 8.31 -18.38 -12.34
C GLU A 77 7.98 -18.12 -13.82
N GLY A 78 7.50 -16.91 -14.16
CA GLY A 78 7.26 -16.51 -15.54
C GLY A 78 8.55 -16.40 -16.37
N VAL A 79 9.65 -15.96 -15.77
CA VAL A 79 10.98 -15.92 -16.41
C VAL A 79 11.52 -17.34 -16.61
N ASP A 80 11.40 -18.22 -15.61
CA ASP A 80 11.82 -19.62 -15.72
C ASP A 80 11.01 -20.38 -16.78
N GLN A 81 9.70 -20.12 -16.89
CA GLN A 81 8.86 -20.64 -17.96
C GLN A 81 9.27 -20.10 -19.34
N MET A 82 9.61 -18.81 -19.45
CA MET A 82 10.12 -18.24 -20.69
C MET A 82 11.48 -18.85 -21.09
N GLN A 83 12.35 -19.10 -20.11
CA GLN A 83 13.64 -19.75 -20.31
C GLN A 83 13.47 -21.22 -20.75
N SER A 84 12.53 -21.95 -20.15
CA SER A 84 12.23 -23.33 -20.53
C SER A 84 11.64 -23.41 -21.95
N ILE A 85 10.72 -22.50 -22.31
CA ILE A 85 10.17 -22.39 -23.67
C ILE A 85 11.27 -22.07 -24.69
N TYR A 86 12.19 -21.17 -24.36
CA TYR A 86 13.32 -20.83 -25.23
C TYR A 86 14.24 -22.04 -25.46
N ASN A 87 14.56 -22.77 -24.40
CA ASN A 87 15.38 -23.98 -24.48
C ASN A 87 14.67 -25.09 -25.27
N GLU A 88 13.37 -25.32 -25.06
CA GLU A 88 12.57 -26.29 -25.82
C GLU A 88 12.45 -25.92 -27.31
N ARG A 89 12.35 -24.63 -27.65
CA ARG A 89 12.35 -24.15 -29.03
C ARG A 89 13.69 -24.35 -29.73
N SER A 90 14.80 -24.23 -29.00
CA SER A 90 16.15 -24.40 -29.55
C SER A 90 16.44 -25.84 -30.01
N PHE A 91 15.68 -26.84 -29.51
CA PHE A 91 15.82 -28.25 -29.91
C PHE A 91 14.81 -28.73 -30.97
N ARG A 92 13.82 -27.90 -31.37
CA ARG A 92 12.99 -28.21 -32.54
C ARG A 92 13.72 -27.79 -33.81
N THR A 93 14.71 -28.60 -34.17
CA THR A 93 15.14 -28.74 -35.56
C THR A 93 13.91 -28.74 -36.48
N LEU A 94 14.03 -28.02 -37.60
CA LEU A 94 13.07 -27.81 -38.68
C LEU A 94 12.55 -29.13 -39.29
N LYS A 95 11.92 -30.00 -38.51
CA LYS A 95 11.18 -31.16 -38.99
C LYS A 95 9.78 -30.69 -39.36
N GLN A 96 9.66 -30.32 -40.64
CA GLN A 96 8.49 -30.50 -41.49
C GLN A 96 7.16 -30.21 -40.81
N LEU A 97 6.73 -28.95 -40.86
CA LEU A 97 5.32 -28.61 -40.66
C LEU A 97 4.54 -29.05 -41.91
N PRO A 98 3.38 -29.73 -41.76
CA PRO A 98 2.53 -30.04 -42.90
C PRO A 98 1.99 -28.73 -43.50
N THR A 99 2.09 -28.60 -44.82
CA THR A 99 1.73 -27.40 -45.61
C THR A 99 0.22 -27.11 -45.68
N ASN A 100 -0.60 -27.67 -44.78
CA ASN A 100 -2.04 -27.46 -44.82
C ASN A 100 -2.60 -27.17 -43.44
N GLU A 101 -3.57 -26.25 -43.41
CA GLU A 101 -4.35 -25.80 -42.24
C GLU A 101 -3.77 -24.64 -41.41
N TYR A 102 -3.46 -23.52 -42.05
CA TYR A 102 -3.61 -22.21 -41.39
C TYR A 102 -4.43 -21.27 -42.25
N LYS A 103 -5.71 -21.63 -42.42
CA LYS A 103 -6.74 -20.72 -42.93
C LYS A 103 -7.32 -19.91 -41.77
N TYR A 104 -6.45 -19.35 -40.91
CA TYR A 104 -6.85 -18.38 -39.90
C TYR A 104 -6.94 -17.03 -40.59
N SER A 105 -8.15 -16.63 -40.97
CA SER A 105 -8.38 -15.38 -41.69
C SER A 105 -7.86 -14.21 -40.87
N TYR A 106 -7.07 -13.33 -41.49
CA TYR A 106 -6.63 -12.06 -40.91
C TYR A 106 -7.80 -11.25 -40.29
N GLU A 107 -9.02 -11.45 -40.79
CA GLU A 107 -10.23 -10.85 -40.26
C GLU A 107 -10.62 -11.36 -38.86
N GLU A 108 -10.43 -12.66 -38.56
CA GLU A 108 -10.68 -13.20 -37.22
C GLU A 108 -9.66 -12.68 -36.21
N PHE A 109 -8.40 -12.58 -36.62
CA PHE A 109 -7.33 -11.97 -35.82
C PHE A 109 -7.65 -10.50 -35.51
N MET A 110 -8.09 -9.73 -36.52
CA MET A 110 -8.48 -8.33 -36.35
C MET A 110 -9.76 -8.15 -35.52
N LYS A 111 -10.74 -9.07 -35.61
CA LYS A 111 -11.94 -9.06 -34.76
C LYS A 111 -11.62 -9.29 -33.29
N ARG A 112 -10.78 -10.29 -32.96
CA ARG A 112 -10.30 -10.51 -31.58
C ARG A 112 -9.53 -9.31 -31.07
N ARG A 113 -8.60 -8.76 -31.87
CA ARG A 113 -7.85 -7.55 -31.51
C ARG A 113 -8.78 -6.37 -31.24
N LYS A 114 -9.83 -6.16 -32.04
CA LYS A 114 -10.84 -5.11 -31.81
C LYS A 114 -11.70 -5.35 -30.56
N GLN A 115 -12.01 -6.60 -30.21
CA GLN A 115 -12.72 -6.93 -28.97
C GLN A 115 -11.89 -6.58 -27.72
N PHE A 116 -10.58 -6.86 -27.73
CA PHE A 116 -9.68 -6.49 -26.64
C PHE A 116 -9.26 -5.00 -26.67
N GLN A 117 -9.42 -4.31 -27.80
CA GLN A 117 -9.30 -2.85 -27.90
C GLN A 117 -10.54 -2.09 -27.44
N GLN A 118 -11.61 -2.76 -27.00
CA GLN A 118 -12.77 -2.08 -26.42
C GLN A 118 -12.37 -1.41 -25.10
N ARG A 119 -12.14 -0.09 -25.19
CA ARG A 119 -12.07 0.94 -24.15
C ARG A 119 -11.74 0.41 -22.74
N VAL A 120 -10.51 0.70 -22.31
CA VAL A 120 -10.00 0.50 -20.93
C VAL A 120 -10.99 0.98 -19.84
N VAL A 121 -11.91 1.88 -20.19
CA VAL A 121 -12.98 2.36 -19.32
C VAL A 121 -14.34 2.28 -20.05
N THR A 122 -15.32 1.59 -19.45
CA THR A 122 -16.69 1.51 -19.97
C THR A 122 -17.39 2.87 -19.95
N GLN A 123 -18.37 3.10 -20.82
CA GLN A 123 -19.17 4.33 -20.78
C GLN A 123 -19.91 4.51 -19.44
N ARG A 124 -20.28 3.40 -18.78
CA ARG A 124 -20.91 3.40 -17.46
C ARG A 124 -19.95 3.94 -16.38
N SER A 125 -18.70 3.47 -16.36
CA SER A 125 -17.69 3.95 -15.41
C SER A 125 -17.34 5.42 -15.64
N LEU A 126 -17.29 5.90 -16.89
CA LEU A 126 -17.12 7.34 -17.17
C LEU A 126 -18.27 8.19 -16.63
N ARG A 127 -19.52 7.75 -16.82
CA ARG A 127 -20.68 8.46 -16.27
C ARG A 127 -20.66 8.50 -14.74
N GLN A 128 -20.20 7.43 -14.10
CA GLN A 128 -20.11 7.37 -12.65
C GLN A 128 -19.03 8.30 -12.09
N LEU A 129 -17.86 8.35 -12.74
CA LEU A 129 -16.79 9.29 -12.40
C LEU A 129 -17.24 10.75 -12.55
N ASN A 130 -17.92 11.10 -13.66
CA ASN A 130 -18.43 12.45 -13.86
C ASN A 130 -19.47 12.84 -12.80
N ARG A 131 -20.35 11.92 -12.39
CA ARG A 131 -21.30 12.19 -11.31
C ARG A 131 -20.60 12.46 -9.98
N THR A 132 -19.57 11.70 -9.65
CA THR A 132 -18.81 11.92 -8.41
C THR A 132 -18.07 13.25 -8.43
N ILE A 133 -17.43 13.59 -9.55
CA ILE A 133 -16.71 14.86 -9.71
C ILE A 133 -17.67 16.04 -9.53
N ASN A 134 -18.80 16.05 -10.25
CA ASN A 134 -19.78 17.13 -10.15
C ASN A 134 -20.36 17.28 -8.73
N ALA A 135 -20.64 16.16 -8.04
CA ALA A 135 -21.15 16.21 -6.67
C ALA A 135 -20.12 16.77 -5.67
N HIS A 136 -18.82 16.57 -5.92
CA HIS A 136 -17.77 17.17 -5.11
C HIS A 136 -17.62 18.68 -5.39
N GLU A 137 -17.74 19.10 -6.66
CA GLU A 137 -17.72 20.51 -7.05
C GLU A 137 -18.89 21.29 -6.43
N GLU A 138 -20.11 20.75 -6.50
CA GLU A 138 -21.29 21.36 -5.88
C GLU A 138 -21.13 21.55 -4.36
N LYS A 139 -20.60 20.53 -3.67
CA LYS A 139 -20.31 20.60 -2.23
C LYS A 139 -19.25 21.66 -1.91
N TYR A 140 -18.21 21.77 -2.74
CA TYR A 140 -17.17 22.78 -2.57
C TYR A 140 -17.74 24.20 -2.71
N HIS A 141 -18.55 24.43 -3.74
CA HIS A 141 -19.20 25.73 -3.95
C HIS A 141 -20.16 26.08 -2.80
N ALA A 142 -20.95 25.11 -2.32
CA ALA A 142 -21.82 25.31 -1.16
C ALA A 142 -21.04 25.66 0.12
N SER A 143 -19.91 24.97 0.36
CA SER A 143 -19.02 25.28 1.49
C SER A 143 -18.44 26.68 1.40
N LYS A 144 -17.99 27.08 0.20
CA LYS A 144 -17.45 28.44 -0.03
C LYS A 144 -18.50 29.52 0.17
N ALA A 145 -19.72 29.31 -0.31
CA ALA A 145 -20.82 30.25 -0.12
C ALA A 145 -21.19 30.40 1.38
N TYR A 146 -21.19 29.28 2.13
CA TYR A 146 -21.43 29.30 3.57
C TYR A 146 -20.33 30.07 4.33
N GLU A 147 -19.05 29.83 4.01
CA GLU A 147 -17.93 30.59 4.57
C GLU A 147 -18.08 32.09 4.33
N GLU A 148 -18.46 32.48 3.11
CA GLU A 148 -18.65 33.89 2.76
C GLU A 148 -19.81 34.52 3.53
N GLN A 149 -20.92 33.80 3.68
CA GLN A 149 -22.06 34.25 4.48
C GLN A 149 -21.68 34.45 5.95
N GLN A 150 -20.93 33.51 6.55
CA GLN A 150 -20.45 33.65 7.93
C GLN A 150 -19.56 34.87 8.11
N ARG A 151 -18.65 35.15 7.16
CA ARG A 151 -17.83 36.38 7.19
C ARG A 151 -18.67 37.64 7.12
N ARG A 152 -19.73 37.67 6.29
CA ARG A 152 -20.64 38.82 6.19
C ARG A 152 -21.37 39.07 7.52
N ILE A 153 -21.89 38.01 8.14
CA ILE A 153 -22.56 38.09 9.44
C ILE A 153 -21.60 38.61 10.51
N GLN A 154 -20.36 38.09 10.57
CA GLN A 154 -19.35 38.54 11.52
C GLN A 154 -19.01 40.02 11.34
N MET A 155 -18.78 40.48 10.10
CA MET A 155 -18.51 41.89 9.80
C MET A 155 -19.68 42.82 10.16
N GLU A 156 -20.92 42.32 10.15
CA GLU A 156 -22.10 43.08 10.53
C GLU A 156 -22.27 43.15 12.05
N GLN A 157 -21.92 42.07 12.78
CA GLN A 157 -21.85 42.06 14.24
C GLN A 157 -20.74 42.98 14.78
N GLU A 158 -19.58 43.04 14.11
CA GLU A 158 -18.47 43.92 14.49
C GLU A 158 -18.75 45.41 14.23
N ARG A 159 -19.81 45.76 13.48
CA ARG A 159 -20.24 47.15 13.25
C ARG A 159 -21.27 47.66 14.25
N GLN A 160 -21.86 46.79 15.08
CA GLN A 160 -22.80 47.16 16.15
C GLN A 160 -22.06 47.34 17.48
#